data_AF-A0A7L3L3C5-F1
#
_entry.id   AF-A0A7L3L3C5-F1
#
_cell.length_a   1.000
_cell.length_b   1.000
_cell.length_c   1.000
_cell.angle_alpha   90.00
_cell.angle_beta   90.00
_cell.angle_gamma   90.00
#
_symmetry.space_group_name_H-M   'P 1'
#
loop_
_entity.id
_entity.type
_entity.pdbx_description
1 polymer ?
#
loop_
_entity_poly.entity_id
_entity_poly.type
_entity_poly.pdbx_seq_one_letter_code
_entity_poly.pdbx_strand_id
1 'polypeptide(L)'
;QCYFFTIEFGLCKQEGQLRAYGAGLLSSIGELKHALSDKANVKIFDPKTTCLQECLITTFQEAYFVSESFEEAKEKMRDFAKSINRPFSVYFNPYTQSIEILKDTRSIENVIQDLRSDLNTVCDALSKMN
;
A
#
# COMPACT_ATOMS: atom_id res chain seq x y z
N GLN A 1 5.45 1.94 -11.45
CA GLN A 1 6.10 3.05 -10.74
C GLN A 1 5.84 3.06 -9.23
N CYS A 2 4.59 3.15 -8.74
CA CYS A 2 4.32 3.14 -7.28
C CYS A 2 4.88 1.91 -6.55
N TYR A 3 4.76 0.71 -7.13
CA TYR A 3 5.38 -0.50 -6.59
C TYR A 3 6.90 -0.33 -6.37
N PHE A 4 7.60 0.22 -7.37
CA PHE A 4 9.05 0.39 -7.32
C PHE A 4 9.46 1.35 -6.19
N PHE A 5 8.79 2.48 -6.07
CA PHE A 5 9.08 3.47 -5.02
C PHE A 5 8.50 3.17 -3.63
N THR A 6 7.84 2.02 -3.48
CA THR A 6 7.33 1.57 -2.18
C THR A 6 7.93 0.21 -1.82
N ILE A 7 7.56 -0.84 -2.54
CA ILE A 7 7.98 -2.21 -2.24
C ILE A 7 9.46 -2.45 -2.54
N GLU A 8 10.04 -1.82 -3.57
CA GLU A 8 11.48 -2.00 -3.88
C GLU A 8 12.37 -0.98 -3.17
N PHE A 9 12.00 0.31 -3.19
CA PHE A 9 12.83 1.41 -2.69
C PHE A 9 12.11 2.34 -1.70
N GLY A 10 11.11 1.84 -0.99
CA GLY A 10 10.34 2.63 -0.04
C GLY A 10 11.01 2.82 1.32
N LEU A 11 10.74 3.98 1.91
CA LEU A 11 11.13 4.36 3.27
C LEU A 11 9.89 4.53 4.15
N CYS A 12 10.03 4.31 5.44
CA CYS A 12 8.99 4.59 6.43
C CYS A 12 9.56 5.40 7.59
N LYS A 13 8.68 6.11 8.30
CA LYS A 13 8.99 6.65 9.61
C LYS A 13 8.55 5.67 10.68
N GLN A 14 9.43 5.40 11.62
CA GLN A 14 9.15 4.59 12.80
C GLN A 14 9.73 5.31 14.01
N GLU A 15 8.88 5.65 14.98
CA GLU A 15 9.30 6.37 16.20
C GLU A 15 10.05 7.68 15.90
N GLY A 16 9.60 8.40 14.85
CA GLY A 16 10.24 9.64 14.39
C GLY A 16 11.56 9.44 13.64
N GLN A 17 12.03 8.20 13.47
CA GLN A 17 13.26 7.88 12.73
C GLN A 17 12.96 7.37 11.34
N LEU A 18 13.82 7.73 10.38
CA LEU A 18 13.75 7.21 9.02
C LEU A 18 14.28 5.76 8.99
N ARG A 19 13.52 4.87 8.36
CA ARG A 19 13.84 3.45 8.18
C ARG A 19 13.54 3.03 6.75
N ALA A 20 14.28 2.04 6.26
CA ALA A 20 14.04 1.42 4.97
C ALA A 20 13.21 0.15 5.14
N TYR A 21 12.26 -0.07 4.23
CA TYR A 21 11.52 -1.33 4.14
C TYR A 21 11.54 -1.92 2.72
N GLY A 22 11.95 -1.15 1.72
CA GLY A 22 12.04 -1.61 0.34
C GLY A 22 13.02 -2.77 0.16
N ALA A 23 12.63 -3.79 -0.61
CA ALA A 23 13.44 -4.99 -0.85
C ALA A 23 14.78 -4.68 -1.53
N GLY A 24 14.80 -3.76 -2.50
CA GLY A 24 16.00 -3.28 -3.17
C GLY A 24 16.97 -2.57 -2.21
N LEU A 25 16.44 -1.74 -1.31
CA LEU A 25 17.26 -1.11 -0.26
C LEU A 25 17.82 -2.15 0.71
N LEU A 26 17.00 -3.07 1.19
CA LEU A 26 17.42 -4.07 2.18
C LEU A 26 18.42 -5.09 1.61
N SER A 27 18.45 -5.28 0.28
CA SER A 27 19.41 -6.15 -0.40
C SER A 27 20.70 -5.44 -0.83
N SER A 28 20.74 -4.09 -0.83
CA SER A 28 21.88 -3.29 -1.27
C SER A 28 22.44 -2.44 -0.13
N ILE A 29 23.54 -2.88 0.49
CA ILE A 29 24.19 -2.16 1.62
C ILE A 29 24.59 -0.72 1.21
N GLY A 30 25.07 -0.54 -0.02
CA GLY A 30 25.51 0.76 -0.51
C GLY A 30 24.33 1.74 -0.65
N GLU A 31 23.25 1.27 -1.26
CA GLU A 31 22.07 2.09 -1.49
C GLU A 31 21.26 2.32 -0.21
N LEU A 32 21.20 1.33 0.69
CA LEU A 32 20.61 1.49 2.03
C LEU A 32 21.25 2.64 2.81
N LYS A 33 22.59 2.68 2.84
CA LYS A 33 23.33 3.77 3.51
C LYS A 33 23.09 5.11 2.84
N HIS A 34 22.98 5.13 1.51
CA HIS A 34 22.70 6.34 0.77
C HIS A 34 21.29 6.88 1.08
N ALA A 35 20.25 6.03 0.96
CA ALA A 35 18.85 6.39 1.17
C ALA A 35 18.53 6.91 2.59
N LEU A 36 19.31 6.47 3.59
CA LEU A 36 19.18 6.93 4.99
C LEU A 36 20.15 8.06 5.36
N SER A 37 20.92 8.59 4.41
CA SER A 37 21.84 9.71 4.63
C SER A 37 21.19 11.06 4.32
N ASP A 38 21.76 12.13 4.84
CA ASP A 38 21.33 13.51 4.55
C ASP A 38 21.52 13.93 3.08
N LYS A 39 22.19 13.10 2.27
CA LYS A 39 22.41 13.36 0.83
C LYS A 39 21.25 12.87 -0.04
N ALA A 40 20.39 11.99 0.49
CA ALA A 40 19.26 11.46 -0.26
C ALA A 40 18.11 12.47 -0.31
N ASN A 41 17.47 12.58 -1.47
CA ASN A 41 16.26 13.38 -1.62
C ASN A 41 15.04 12.58 -1.18
N VAL A 42 14.59 12.79 0.05
CA VAL A 42 13.45 12.07 0.62
C VAL A 42 12.19 12.93 0.51
N LYS A 43 11.16 12.39 -0.15
CA LYS A 43 9.85 13.05 -0.35
C LYS A 43 8.75 12.26 0.35
N ILE A 44 7.65 12.92 0.70
CA ILE A 44 6.47 12.22 1.21
C ILE A 44 5.85 11.37 0.09
N PHE A 45 5.45 10.15 0.42
CA PHE A 45 4.75 9.28 -0.50
C PHE A 45 3.38 9.86 -0.87
N ASP A 46 3.19 10.15 -2.15
CA ASP A 46 1.92 10.47 -2.79
C ASP A 46 1.82 9.67 -4.09
N PRO A 47 0.91 8.69 -4.21
CA PRO A 47 0.76 7.88 -5.40
C PRO A 47 0.63 8.68 -6.71
N LYS A 48 0.00 9.86 -6.69
CA LYS A 48 -0.19 10.68 -7.90
C LYS A 48 1.11 11.29 -8.43
N THR A 49 2.03 11.64 -7.52
CA THR A 49 3.34 12.17 -7.89
C THR A 49 4.34 11.05 -8.10
N THR A 50 4.35 10.07 -7.19
CA THR A 50 5.23 8.90 -7.25
C THR A 50 5.01 8.10 -8.52
N CYS A 51 3.79 8.02 -9.07
CA CYS A 51 3.56 7.29 -10.31
C CYS A 51 4.23 7.89 -11.55
N LEU A 52 4.64 9.16 -11.48
CA LEU A 52 5.29 9.91 -12.57
C LEU A 52 6.81 9.97 -12.44
N GLN A 53 7.37 9.60 -11.28
CA GLN A 53 8.81 9.63 -11.05
C GLN A 53 9.52 8.54 -11.86
N GLU A 54 10.67 8.83 -12.46
CA GLU A 54 11.44 7.87 -13.27
C GLU A 54 12.13 6.79 -12.38
N CYS A 55 12.06 5.51 -12.79
CA CYS A 55 12.87 4.43 -12.18
C CYS A 55 14.29 4.46 -12.72
N LEU A 56 15.30 4.55 -11.85
CA LEU A 56 16.69 4.34 -12.27
C LEU A 56 17.13 2.91 -11.95
N ILE A 57 17.64 2.17 -12.94
CA ILE A 57 18.04 0.76 -12.78
C ILE A 57 19.56 0.62 -12.60
N THR A 58 20.34 1.56 -13.16
CA THR A 58 21.81 1.50 -13.23
C THR A 58 22.52 2.33 -12.15
N THR A 59 21.80 3.24 -11.51
CA THR A 59 22.32 4.17 -10.51
C THR A 59 21.38 4.25 -9.30
N PHE A 60 21.84 4.87 -8.21
CA PHE A 60 20.98 5.17 -7.06
C PHE A 60 19.78 6.04 -7.48
N GLN A 61 18.66 5.88 -6.78
CA GLN A 61 17.46 6.65 -7.06
C GLN A 61 17.66 8.14 -6.79
N GLU A 62 17.10 8.98 -7.67
CA GLU A 62 17.11 10.44 -7.49
C GLU A 62 16.21 10.92 -6.34
N ALA A 63 15.20 10.12 -6.00
CA ALA A 63 14.30 10.40 -4.90
C ALA A 63 13.80 9.11 -4.26
N TYR A 64 13.67 9.15 -2.93
CA TYR A 64 13.05 8.09 -2.13
C TYR A 64 11.76 8.62 -1.53
N PHE A 65 10.76 7.75 -1.38
CA PHE A 65 9.45 8.14 -0.86
C PHE A 65 9.24 7.56 0.53
N VAL A 66 8.90 8.42 1.49
CA VAL A 66 8.63 8.06 2.88
C VAL A 66 7.14 8.05 3.17
N SER A 67 6.67 6.99 3.81
CA SER A 67 5.31 6.90 4.38
C SER A 67 5.36 7.00 5.91
N GLU A 68 4.36 7.62 6.55
CA GLU A 68 4.30 7.69 8.02
C GLU A 68 3.93 6.32 8.62
N SER A 69 3.09 5.55 7.91
CA SER A 69 2.76 4.17 8.26
C SER A 69 2.36 3.36 7.03
N PHE A 70 2.36 2.03 7.15
CA PHE A 70 1.84 1.17 6.10
C PHE A 70 0.32 1.29 5.92
N GLU A 71 -0.43 1.63 6.98
CA GLU A 71 -1.87 1.85 6.86
C GLU A 71 -2.15 3.12 6.04
N GLU A 72 -1.44 4.22 6.29
CA GLU A 72 -1.54 5.44 5.49
C GLU A 72 -1.17 5.18 4.01
N ALA A 73 -0.08 4.45 3.76
CA ALA A 73 0.33 4.09 2.40
C ALA A 73 -0.72 3.26 1.67
N LYS A 74 -1.34 2.30 2.38
CA LYS A 74 -2.44 1.47 1.87
C LYS A 74 -3.70 2.29 1.58
N GLU A 75 -4.07 3.23 2.45
CA GLU A 75 -5.19 4.15 2.21
C GLU A 75 -4.95 5.04 0.99
N LYS A 76 -3.78 5.67 0.89
CA LYS A 76 -3.37 6.47 -0.27
C LYS A 76 -3.44 5.65 -1.57
N MET A 77 -2.96 4.41 -1.56
CA MET A 77 -3.04 3.52 -2.72
C MET A 77 -4.48 3.11 -3.05
N ARG A 78 -5.33 2.87 -2.05
CA ARG A 78 -6.76 2.58 -2.24
C ARG A 78 -7.47 3.75 -2.91
N ASP A 79 -7.19 4.97 -2.49
CA ASP A 79 -7.75 6.17 -3.10
C ASP A 79 -7.20 6.41 -4.51
N PHE A 80 -5.90 6.20 -4.71
CA PHE A 80 -5.30 6.29 -6.03
C PHE A 80 -5.90 5.26 -7.01
N ALA A 81 -6.18 4.04 -6.55
CA ALA A 81 -6.81 3.01 -7.38
C ALA A 81 -8.21 3.42 -7.89
N LYS A 82 -8.92 4.33 -7.20
CA LYS A 82 -10.21 4.89 -7.68
C LYS A 82 -10.03 5.78 -8.90
N SER A 83 -8.85 6.38 -9.11
CA SER A 83 -8.56 7.22 -10.28
C SER A 83 -8.26 6.41 -11.55
N ILE A 84 -8.04 5.10 -11.42
CA ILE A 84 -7.80 4.22 -12.55
C ILE A 84 -9.12 4.01 -13.29
N ASN A 85 -9.17 4.39 -14.57
CA ASN A 85 -10.37 4.24 -15.38
C ASN A 85 -10.66 2.76 -15.66
N ARG A 86 -11.70 2.22 -15.01
CA ARG A 86 -12.20 0.85 -15.23
C ARG A 86 -13.71 0.79 -14.99
N PRO A 87 -14.48 -0.01 -15.77
CA PRO A 87 -15.93 -0.06 -15.66
C PRO A 87 -16.47 -0.91 -14.50
N PHE A 88 -15.58 -1.47 -13.66
CA PHE A 88 -15.93 -2.34 -12.54
C PHE A 88 -14.91 -2.19 -11.41
N SER A 89 -15.28 -2.67 -10.21
CA SER A 89 -14.34 -2.87 -9.11
C SER A 89 -14.04 -4.35 -8.91
N VAL A 90 -13.01 -4.65 -8.12
CA VAL A 90 -12.61 -6.02 -7.81
C VAL A 90 -12.59 -6.22 -6.30
N TYR A 91 -12.96 -7.42 -5.88
CA TYR A 91 -12.86 -7.89 -4.51
C TYR A 91 -12.09 -9.21 -4.49
N PHE A 92 -11.21 -9.38 -3.52
CA PHE A 92 -10.45 -10.63 -3.38
C PHE A 92 -11.18 -11.54 -2.40
N ASN A 93 -11.56 -12.73 -2.86
CA ASN A 93 -12.14 -13.76 -2.01
C ASN A 93 -11.01 -14.63 -1.43
N PRO A 94 -10.71 -14.54 -0.12
CA PRO A 94 -9.60 -15.27 0.49
C PRO A 94 -9.87 -16.78 0.61
N TYR A 95 -11.13 -17.22 0.62
CA TYR A 95 -11.49 -18.63 0.79
C TYR A 95 -11.23 -19.45 -0.47
N THR A 96 -11.51 -18.86 -1.64
CA THR A 96 -11.32 -19.49 -2.96
C THR A 96 -10.05 -19.02 -3.67
N GLN A 97 -9.33 -18.06 -3.09
CA GLN A 97 -8.17 -17.40 -3.70
C GLN A 97 -8.48 -16.83 -5.10
N SER A 98 -9.68 -16.26 -5.27
CA SER A 98 -10.17 -15.76 -6.55
C SER A 98 -10.52 -14.27 -6.52
N ILE A 99 -10.60 -13.66 -7.70
CA ILE A 99 -11.05 -12.27 -7.86
C ILE A 99 -12.52 -12.25 -8.26
N GLU A 100 -13.33 -11.56 -7.47
CA GLU A 100 -14.73 -11.26 -7.77
C GLU A 100 -14.83 -9.91 -8.47
N ILE A 101 -15.57 -9.88 -9.57
CA ILE A 101 -15.82 -8.65 -10.34
C ILE A 101 -17.11 -8.02 -9.83
N LEU A 102 -16.99 -6.85 -9.20
CA LEU A 102 -18.11 -6.06 -8.72
C LEU A 102 -18.59 -5.12 -9.82
N LYS A 103 -19.61 -5.57 -10.56
CA LYS A 103 -20.17 -4.86 -11.73
C LYS A 103 -21.70 -4.71 -11.69
N ASP A 104 -22.38 -5.45 -10.84
CA ASP A 104 -23.83 -5.47 -10.72
C ASP A 104 -24.27 -5.53 -9.25
N THR A 105 -25.52 -5.16 -8.97
CA THR A 105 -26.05 -5.10 -7.59
C THR A 105 -25.94 -6.42 -6.86
N ARG A 106 -26.10 -7.55 -7.56
CA ARG A 106 -26.02 -8.89 -6.96
C ARG A 106 -24.61 -9.21 -6.46
N SER A 107 -23.59 -8.91 -7.26
CA SER A 107 -22.19 -9.08 -6.85
C SER A 107 -21.84 -8.22 -5.62
N ILE A 108 -22.38 -7.00 -5.54
CA ILE A 108 -22.16 -6.09 -4.40
C ILE A 108 -22.92 -6.57 -3.16
N GLU A 109 -24.16 -7.04 -3.33
CA GLU A 109 -24.98 -7.59 -2.23
C GLU A 109 -24.30 -8.79 -1.55
N ASN A 110 -23.69 -9.69 -2.32
CA ASN A 110 -22.94 -10.83 -1.75
C ASN A 110 -21.85 -10.37 -0.80
N VAL A 111 -21.00 -9.41 -1.24
CA VAL A 111 -19.93 -8.85 -0.39
C VAL A 111 -20.51 -8.16 0.86
N ILE A 112 -21.64 -7.46 0.74
CA ILE A 112 -22.31 -6.82 1.89
C ILE A 112 -22.81 -7.86 2.89
N GLN A 113 -23.34 -9.00 2.44
CA GLN A 113 -23.79 -10.07 3.33
C GLN A 113 -22.62 -10.68 4.11
N ASP A 114 -21.48 -10.91 3.44
CA ASP A 114 -20.27 -11.41 4.11
C ASP A 114 -19.78 -10.44 5.18
N LEU A 115 -19.69 -9.14 4.86
CA LEU A 115 -19.31 -8.10 5.82
C LEU A 115 -20.29 -8.00 7.01
N ARG A 116 -21.60 -8.22 6.78
CA ARG A 116 -22.59 -8.29 7.87
C ARG A 116 -22.36 -9.49 8.78
N SER A 117 -22.00 -10.64 8.21
CA SER A 117 -21.64 -11.84 8.98
C SER A 117 -20.41 -11.60 9.86
N ASP A 118 -19.39 -10.94 9.32
CA ASP A 118 -18.19 -10.55 10.08
C ASP A 118 -18.53 -9.59 11.22
N LEU A 119 -19.36 -8.57 10.96
CA LEU A 119 -19.80 -7.62 11.99
C LEU A 119 -20.60 -8.31 13.10
N ASN A 120 -21.48 -9.27 12.78
CA ASN A 120 -22.18 -10.05 13.80
C ASN A 120 -21.22 -10.83 14.69
N THR A 121 -20.17 -11.43 14.11
CA THR A 121 -19.13 -12.15 14.85
C THR A 121 -18.39 -11.22 15.82
N VAL A 122 -18.09 -9.98 15.40
CA VAL A 122 -17.48 -8.97 16.26
C VAL A 122 -18.42 -8.54 17.40
N CYS A 123 -19.71 -8.31 17.10
CA CYS A 123 -20.72 -7.98 18.11
C CYS A 123 -20.86 -9.09 19.17
N ASP A 124 -20.89 -10.34 18.74
CA ASP A 124 -20.95 -11.50 19.64
C ASP A 124 -19.72 -11.57 20.54
N ALA A 125 -18.52 -11.33 19.99
CA ALA A 125 -17.29 -11.29 20.78
C ALA A 125 -17.32 -10.18 21.83
N LEU A 126 -17.78 -8.98 21.48
CA LEU A 126 -17.93 -7.86 22.41
C LEU A 126 -18.94 -8.19 23.53
N SER A 127 -20.05 -8.86 23.20
CA SER A 127 -21.06 -9.24 24.20
C SER A 127 -20.53 -10.24 25.24
N LYS A 128 -19.56 -11.08 24.87
CA LYS A 128 -18.92 -12.07 25.76
C LYS A 128 -17.78 -11.49 26.61
N MET A 129 -17.29 -10.30 26.26
CA MET A 129 -16.27 -9.58 27.03
C MET A 129 -16.88 -8.74 28.15
N ASN A 130 -18.18 -8.44 28.07
CA ASN A 130 -18.99 -7.82 29.11
C ASN A 130 -19.60 -8.87 30.03
#